data_AF-A0A8M1GH49-F1
#
_entry.id   AF-A0A8M1GH49-F1
#
_cell.length_a   1.000
_cell.length_b   1.000
_cell.length_c   1.000
_cell.angle_alpha   90.00
_cell.angle_beta   90.00
_cell.angle_gamma   90.00
#
_symmetry.space_group_name_H-M   'P 1'
#
loop_
_entity.id
_entity.type
_entity.pdbx_description
1 polymer ?
#
loop_
_entity_poly.entity_id
_entity_poly.type
_entity_poly.pdbx_seq_one_letter_code
_entity_poly.pdbx_strand_id
1 'polypeptide(L)'
;MDQQDGILSLQLSTPANAPIGLYRLSLEASTGYQGSSFVLGHFTLLFNTWCPADAVYLDSEEERQEYVLTQQGFIYQGSVKWIKSIPWNFGQFEDGILDICLTLLDMNPKFLKDACRDCSRRSSPVYMARVVSAMVNCNDDQGVLLGRWDNNYKDGISPMFWIGSVDILRRWKTSGCQRVKYGQCWVFAAVACTVLRCLGVPTRVVTNFNSAHDQNSNLLIEYVYDKFGEIQRDKSEMIWNYHCWAESWMSRPDLQPGYDGWQALDPTPQEKSEGTYCCGPVPVRAIKEGDLSTKYDAPFVFAEVNADVVNWIMQEDGSMCKSTNNSQTVGMKISTKSVGRDEREDITHTYKYPEGSPEEREAFKRANHLNKLTDKVETGVAMRVRVAQSVSVGSDFDVFAHITNNTAENLTCRLLLLARTVSYNGVLGPECGTKDLLNLSLEPFSEKSIPLRILYEKYCECLTESNLIKVRGLLMEPAANNYLLAERDIYLENPEIKIRILGEPKQNRKLVAEASLRNPLTMPLLGCTFTMEGAGLTEEQKIMDVPDPVEAGEEVKVRVDLLPCHVGRHKLVVNFDSDKLKAVKGFRNIIIGPA
;
A
#
# COMPACT_ATOMS: atom_id res chain seq x y z
N MET A 1 18.16 45.11 19.47
CA MET A 1 18.35 44.52 20.81
C MET A 1 17.62 45.43 21.77
N ASP A 2 16.41 45.03 22.18
CA ASP A 2 15.71 45.72 23.25
C ASP A 2 16.06 45.01 24.56
N GLN A 3 16.88 45.68 25.36
CA GLN A 3 17.32 45.20 26.66
C GLN A 3 16.46 45.89 27.72
N GLN A 4 15.47 45.18 28.26
CA GLN A 4 14.75 45.57 29.47
C GLN A 4 15.10 44.55 30.57
N ASP A 5 15.51 45.06 31.74
CA ASP A 5 15.64 44.31 32.99
C ASP A 5 16.55 43.07 32.99
N GLY A 6 17.72 43.13 32.33
CA GLY A 6 18.70 42.02 32.36
C GLY A 6 18.32 40.83 31.49
N ILE A 7 17.26 40.94 30.68
CA ILE A 7 16.83 39.94 29.71
C ILE A 7 17.39 40.31 28.34
N LEU A 8 18.01 39.33 27.66
CA LEU A 8 18.46 39.45 26.27
C LEU A 8 17.58 38.58 25.38
N SER A 9 16.74 39.22 24.56
CA SER A 9 15.93 38.52 23.55
C SER A 9 16.74 38.32 22.28
N LEU A 10 16.89 37.07 21.85
CA LEU A 10 17.64 36.68 20.66
C LEU A 10 16.72 35.94 19.67
N GLN A 11 16.93 36.17 18.38
CA GLN A 11 16.34 35.39 17.30
C GLN A 11 17.45 34.64 16.58
N LEU A 12 17.34 33.30 16.54
CA LEU A 12 18.27 32.44 15.83
C LEU A 12 17.62 32.01 14.52
N SER A 13 18.40 31.99 13.44
CA SER A 13 17.96 31.54 12.13
C SER A 13 18.85 30.39 11.67
N THR A 14 18.25 29.34 11.13
CA THR A 14 18.95 28.21 10.53
C THR A 14 18.92 28.33 9.00
N PRO A 15 19.96 27.89 8.28
CA PRO A 15 19.89 27.84 6.82
C PRO A 15 18.88 26.77 6.38
N ALA A 16 18.22 26.99 5.23
CA ALA A 16 17.20 26.07 4.70
C ALA A 16 17.76 24.70 4.26
N ASN A 17 19.09 24.59 4.12
CA ASN A 17 19.81 23.35 3.83
C ASN A 17 20.59 22.82 5.05
N ALA A 18 20.23 23.24 6.26
CA ALA A 18 20.79 22.66 7.48
C ALA A 18 20.47 21.15 7.55
N PRO A 19 21.42 20.30 7.96
CA PRO A 19 21.11 18.90 8.27
C PRO A 19 20.02 18.79 9.35
N ILE A 20 19.10 17.84 9.18
CA ILE A 20 18.11 17.58 10.23
C ILE A 20 18.72 16.71 11.34
N GLY A 21 18.13 16.79 12.55
CA GLY A 21 18.52 15.96 13.69
C GLY A 21 18.57 16.72 15.01
N LEU A 22 19.13 16.08 16.03
CA LEU A 22 19.32 16.68 17.35
C LEU A 22 20.57 17.56 17.38
N TYR A 23 20.40 18.81 17.82
CA TYR A 23 21.45 19.80 17.96
C TYR A 23 21.73 20.12 19.42
N ARG A 24 23.00 20.39 19.73
CA ARG A 24 23.44 20.96 21.01
C ARG A 24 23.81 22.43 20.81
N LEU A 25 23.11 23.34 21.47
CA LEU A 25 23.38 24.78 21.41
C LEU A 25 24.32 25.19 22.54
N SER A 26 25.47 25.78 22.20
CA SER A 26 26.46 26.28 23.17
C SER A 26 26.71 27.77 22.95
N LEU A 27 26.90 28.51 24.04
CA LEU A 27 27.24 29.93 24.05
C LEU A 27 28.67 30.10 24.57
N GLU A 28 29.52 30.70 23.76
CA GLU A 28 30.84 31.16 24.16
C GLU A 28 30.76 32.66 24.42
N ALA A 29 30.92 33.07 25.68
CA ALA A 29 30.89 34.45 26.11
C ALA A 29 32.26 34.88 26.61
N SER A 30 32.84 35.88 25.94
CA SER A 30 34.15 36.45 26.27
C SER A 30 33.99 37.88 26.76
N THR A 31 34.42 38.15 27.99
CA THR A 31 34.46 39.50 28.58
C THR A 31 35.92 39.88 28.85
N GLY A 32 36.51 40.68 27.96
CA GLY A 32 37.95 40.97 27.99
C GLY A 32 38.79 39.71 27.76
N TYR A 33 39.71 39.41 28.68
CA TYR A 33 40.58 38.22 28.62
C TYR A 33 39.96 36.95 29.23
N GLN A 34 38.74 37.04 29.78
CA GLN A 34 38.06 35.89 30.39
C GLN A 34 36.99 35.35 29.44
N GLY A 35 37.22 34.13 28.95
CA GLY A 35 36.26 33.37 28.15
C GLY A 35 35.53 32.33 29.00
N SER A 36 34.24 32.16 28.74
CA SER A 36 33.40 31.14 29.38
C SER A 36 32.53 30.46 28.31
N SER A 37 32.26 29.17 28.49
CA SER A 37 31.43 28.38 27.56
C SER A 37 30.32 27.69 28.34
N PHE A 38 29.10 27.79 27.84
CA PHE A 38 27.89 27.24 28.47
C PHE A 38 27.08 26.45 27.46
N VAL A 39 26.54 25.30 27.86
CA VAL A 39 25.52 24.61 27.07
C VAL A 39 24.17 25.23 27.41
N LEU A 40 23.53 25.84 26.41
CA LEU A 40 22.22 26.47 26.58
C LEU A 40 21.08 25.45 26.54
N GLY A 41 21.26 24.36 25.80
CA GLY A 41 20.27 23.29 25.69
C GLY A 41 20.41 22.48 24.41
N HIS A 42 19.36 21.73 24.10
CA HIS A 42 19.24 20.93 22.88
C HIS A 42 17.95 21.30 22.15
N PHE A 43 17.97 21.14 20.83
CA PHE A 43 16.78 21.30 19.99
C PHE A 43 16.85 20.34 18.81
N THR A 44 15.70 19.94 18.28
CA THR A 44 15.62 19.13 17.07
C THR A 44 15.28 20.02 15.88
N LEU A 45 16.07 19.92 14.81
CA LEU A 45 15.79 20.58 13.54
C LEU A 45 15.22 19.57 12.56
N LEU A 46 14.13 19.94 11.89
CA LEU A 46 13.41 19.12 10.90
C LEU A 46 13.37 19.85 9.55
N PHE A 47 12.95 19.14 8.50
CA PHE A 47 12.65 19.78 7.23
C PHE A 47 11.46 20.74 7.36
N ASN A 48 11.44 21.81 6.57
CA ASN A 48 10.44 22.85 6.68
C ASN A 48 9.70 23.11 5.37
N THR A 49 8.53 22.50 5.24
CA THR A 49 7.66 22.61 4.06
C THR A 49 7.01 23.98 3.91
N TRP A 50 7.06 24.83 4.95
CA TRP A 50 6.62 26.24 4.91
C TRP A 50 7.73 27.19 4.45
N CYS A 51 8.99 26.76 4.37
CA CYS A 51 10.09 27.62 3.96
C CYS A 51 10.28 27.56 2.43
N PRO A 52 10.08 28.66 1.67
CA PRO A 52 10.20 28.64 0.20
C PRO A 52 11.60 28.28 -0.33
N ALA A 53 12.63 28.39 0.50
CA ALA A 53 14.01 28.04 0.14
C ALA A 53 14.37 26.59 0.46
N ASP A 54 13.51 25.86 1.19
CA ASP A 54 13.73 24.47 1.54
C ASP A 54 13.41 23.55 0.36
N ALA A 55 14.17 22.47 0.23
CA ALA A 55 13.99 21.48 -0.82
C ALA A 55 12.63 20.76 -0.77
N VAL A 56 11.93 20.78 0.36
CA VAL A 56 10.61 20.14 0.53
C VAL A 56 9.43 21.13 0.55
N TYR A 57 9.64 22.37 0.10
CA TYR A 57 8.60 23.39 0.07
C TYR A 57 7.35 22.96 -0.72
N LEU A 58 6.18 23.20 -0.12
CA LEU A 58 4.87 23.07 -0.76
C LEU A 58 4.15 24.41 -0.65
N ASP A 59 3.59 24.91 -1.75
CA ASP A 59 2.90 26.20 -1.80
C ASP A 59 1.51 26.14 -1.13
N SER A 60 0.76 25.07 -1.38
CA SER A 60 -0.57 24.85 -0.83
C SER A 60 -0.53 24.55 0.67
N GLU A 61 -1.28 25.32 1.46
CA GLU A 61 -1.46 25.06 2.90
C GLU A 61 -2.22 23.75 3.17
N GLU A 62 -3.23 23.45 2.36
CA GLU A 62 -4.02 22.24 2.50
C GLU A 62 -3.17 20.98 2.26
N GLU A 63 -2.28 21.03 1.26
CA GLU A 63 -1.35 19.95 0.98
C GLU A 63 -0.31 19.78 2.10
N ARG A 64 0.23 20.87 2.65
CA ARG A 64 1.12 20.80 3.83
C ARG A 64 0.41 20.18 5.02
N GLN A 65 -0.83 20.57 5.27
CA GLN A 65 -1.66 19.99 6.34
C GLN A 65 -1.89 18.49 6.11
N GLU A 66 -2.25 18.05 4.91
CA GLU A 66 -2.50 16.64 4.61
C GLU A 66 -1.22 15.79 4.65
N TYR A 67 -0.15 16.26 4.02
CA TYR A 67 1.04 15.46 3.73
C TYR A 67 2.12 15.54 4.80
N VAL A 68 1.98 16.43 5.79
CA VAL A 68 2.90 16.53 6.95
C VAL A 68 2.15 16.38 8.27
N LEU A 69 1.09 17.16 8.48
CA LEU A 69 0.49 17.31 9.82
C LEU A 69 -0.62 16.29 10.13
N THR A 70 -1.31 15.79 9.10
CA THR A 70 -2.41 14.85 9.28
C THR A 70 -1.87 13.49 9.74
N GLN A 71 -2.38 13.00 10.88
CA GLN A 71 -1.85 11.79 11.54
C GLN A 71 -2.62 10.51 11.23
N GLN A 72 -3.77 10.60 10.57
CA GLN A 72 -4.54 9.43 10.13
C GLN A 72 -4.92 9.55 8.66
N GLY A 73 -4.86 8.43 7.95
CA GLY A 73 -5.17 8.38 6.54
C GLY A 73 -5.84 7.08 6.12
N PHE A 74 -5.75 6.81 4.82
CA PHE A 74 -6.20 5.57 4.21
C PHE A 74 -5.10 4.97 3.37
N ILE A 75 -5.07 3.64 3.37
CA ILE A 75 -4.33 2.82 2.43
C ILE A 75 -5.37 2.10 1.58
N TYR A 76 -5.24 2.16 0.27
CA TYR A 76 -6.18 1.48 -0.61
C TYR A 76 -5.75 0.03 -0.83
N GLN A 77 -6.71 -0.89 -0.77
CA GLN A 77 -6.50 -2.34 -0.95
C GLN A 77 -7.71 -2.93 -1.69
N GLY A 78 -7.80 -4.26 -1.75
CA GLY A 78 -8.88 -4.98 -2.43
C GLY A 78 -8.50 -5.34 -3.85
N SER A 79 -9.35 -5.03 -4.83
CA SER A 79 -9.06 -5.27 -6.25
C SER A 79 -9.41 -4.06 -7.12
N VAL A 80 -8.92 -4.01 -8.37
CA VAL A 80 -9.20 -2.94 -9.34
C VAL A 80 -10.70 -2.64 -9.47
N LYS A 81 -11.55 -3.68 -9.35
CA LYS A 81 -13.01 -3.57 -9.50
C LYS A 81 -13.72 -3.26 -8.18
N TRP A 82 -13.07 -3.44 -7.04
CA TRP A 82 -13.62 -3.19 -5.71
C TRP A 82 -12.53 -2.69 -4.77
N ILE A 83 -12.28 -1.39 -4.81
CA ILE A 83 -11.25 -0.72 -4.01
C ILE A 83 -11.81 -0.47 -2.60
N LYS A 84 -11.08 -0.92 -1.57
CA LYS A 84 -11.40 -0.64 -0.17
C LYS A 84 -10.41 0.35 0.42
N SER A 85 -10.92 1.29 1.20
CA SER A 85 -10.12 2.19 2.02
C SER A 85 -9.88 1.56 3.39
N ILE A 86 -8.63 1.20 3.67
CA ILE A 86 -8.21 0.67 4.96
C ILE A 86 -7.69 1.84 5.81
N PRO A 87 -8.33 2.14 6.95
CA PRO A 87 -7.90 3.23 7.83
C PRO A 87 -6.55 2.92 8.46
N TRP A 88 -5.69 3.95 8.60
CA TRP A 88 -4.37 3.81 9.20
C TRP A 88 -4.04 5.01 10.10
N ASN A 89 -3.52 4.74 11.30
CA ASN A 89 -2.96 5.73 12.21
C ASN A 89 -1.45 5.87 11.97
N PHE A 90 -1.01 6.90 11.26
CA PHE A 90 0.42 7.21 11.11
C PHE A 90 0.99 7.65 12.47
N GLY A 91 0.32 8.61 13.13
CA GLY A 91 0.65 9.02 14.50
C GLY A 91 2.07 9.58 14.65
N GLN A 92 2.56 10.32 13.65
CA GLN A 92 3.93 10.86 13.63
C GLN A 92 4.26 11.82 14.78
N PHE A 93 3.26 12.36 15.49
CA PHE A 93 3.41 13.22 16.66
C PHE A 93 2.98 12.54 17.97
N GLU A 94 2.68 11.25 17.94
CA GLU A 94 2.50 10.47 19.16
C GLU A 94 3.79 10.44 19.98
N ASP A 95 3.63 10.31 21.30
CA ASP A 95 4.77 10.42 22.22
C ASP A 95 5.87 9.39 21.91
N GLY A 96 7.12 9.88 21.95
CA GLY A 96 8.34 9.14 21.63
C GLY A 96 8.59 8.84 20.15
N ILE A 97 7.65 9.09 19.23
CA ILE A 97 7.82 8.69 17.81
C ILE A 97 8.95 9.46 17.12
N LEU A 98 9.12 10.76 17.40
CA LEU A 98 10.22 11.54 16.84
C LEU A 98 11.59 10.99 17.25
N ASP A 99 11.78 10.67 18.53
CA ASP A 99 13.04 10.10 19.02
C ASP A 99 13.33 8.73 18.42
N ILE A 100 12.28 7.92 18.19
CA ILE A 100 12.40 6.64 17.48
C ILE A 100 12.82 6.87 16.03
N CYS A 101 12.25 7.85 15.34
CA CYS A 101 12.63 8.20 13.97
C CYS A 101 14.09 8.67 13.90
N LEU A 102 14.55 9.48 14.84
CA LEU A 102 15.97 9.89 14.92
C LEU A 102 16.89 8.70 15.23
N THR A 103 16.48 7.81 16.14
CA THR A 103 17.21 6.57 16.43
C THR A 103 17.34 5.68 15.19
N LEU A 104 16.28 5.58 14.38
CA LEU A 104 16.28 4.83 13.12
C LEU A 104 17.35 5.35 12.16
N LEU A 105 17.54 6.68 12.08
CA LEU A 105 18.61 7.27 11.28
C LEU A 105 19.99 6.93 11.84
N ASP A 106 20.18 6.93 13.15
CA ASP A 106 21.47 6.61 13.77
C ASP A 106 21.80 5.11 13.74
N MET A 107 20.81 4.25 13.49
CA MET A 107 20.99 2.81 13.31
C MET A 107 21.27 2.41 11.85
N ASN A 108 21.26 3.37 10.92
CA ASN A 108 21.42 3.05 9.51
C ASN A 108 22.88 2.66 9.15
N PRO A 109 23.10 1.75 8.17
CA PRO A 109 24.44 1.26 7.85
C PRO A 109 25.43 2.34 7.42
N LYS A 110 24.95 3.41 6.78
CA LYS A 110 25.80 4.52 6.33
C LYS A 110 26.29 5.33 7.54
N PHE A 111 25.46 5.49 8.56
CA PHE A 111 25.87 6.09 9.84
C PHE A 111 26.87 5.19 10.58
N LEU A 112 26.60 3.89 10.69
CA LEU A 112 27.51 2.95 11.35
C LEU A 112 28.87 2.87 10.66
N LYS A 113 28.91 3.09 9.34
CA LYS A 113 30.15 3.15 8.55
C LYS A 113 30.89 4.48 8.69
N ASP A 114 30.18 5.61 8.62
CA ASP A 114 30.75 6.96 8.70
C ASP A 114 29.69 7.96 9.20
N ALA A 115 29.61 8.11 10.53
CA ALA A 115 28.61 8.94 11.20
C ALA A 115 28.71 10.43 10.79
N CYS A 116 29.92 10.97 10.66
CA CYS A 116 30.12 12.36 10.26
C CYS A 116 29.57 12.62 8.85
N ARG A 117 29.86 11.72 7.92
CA ARG A 117 29.38 11.84 6.54
C ARG A 117 27.88 11.60 6.43
N ASP A 118 27.33 10.65 7.16
CA ASP A 118 25.88 10.42 7.22
C ASP A 118 25.16 11.67 7.72
N CYS A 119 25.53 12.18 8.91
CA CYS A 119 24.94 13.39 9.50
C CYS A 119 25.02 14.59 8.56
N SER A 120 26.16 14.81 7.90
CA SER A 120 26.29 15.92 6.93
C SER A 120 25.36 15.80 5.73
N ARG A 121 24.98 14.57 5.31
CA ARG A 121 24.10 14.32 4.16
C ARG A 121 22.62 14.36 4.53
N ARG A 122 22.27 14.41 5.83
CA ARG A 122 20.87 14.53 6.31
C ARG A 122 20.21 15.87 5.95
N SER A 123 20.95 16.81 5.35
CA SER A 123 20.38 18.03 4.74
C SER A 123 19.61 17.77 3.45
N SER A 124 19.79 16.61 2.81
CA SER A 124 19.16 16.26 1.54
C SER A 124 17.94 15.35 1.75
N PRO A 125 16.71 15.77 1.37
CA PRO A 125 15.55 14.90 1.47
C PRO A 125 15.67 13.65 0.59
N VAL A 126 16.40 13.72 -0.53
CA VAL A 126 16.71 12.58 -1.41
C VAL A 126 17.52 11.51 -0.67
N TYR A 127 18.54 11.94 0.09
CA TYR A 127 19.34 11.03 0.90
C TYR A 127 18.50 10.38 2.00
N MET A 128 17.70 11.20 2.68
CA MET A 128 16.84 10.79 3.78
C MET A 128 15.78 9.78 3.34
N ALA A 129 15.09 10.05 2.23
CA ALA A 129 14.17 9.12 1.59
C ALA A 129 14.78 7.74 1.37
N ARG A 130 16.00 7.70 0.82
CA ARG A 130 16.69 6.44 0.53
C ARG A 130 17.14 5.69 1.79
N VAL A 131 17.57 6.41 2.83
CA VAL A 131 17.89 5.82 4.14
C VAL A 131 16.64 5.23 4.79
N VAL A 132 15.53 5.97 4.80
CA VAL A 132 14.27 5.48 5.39
C VAL A 132 13.71 4.30 4.62
N SER A 133 13.72 4.34 3.28
CA SER A 133 13.28 3.22 2.43
C SER A 133 14.03 1.91 2.77
N ALA A 134 15.37 1.99 2.92
CA ALA A 134 16.19 0.86 3.33
C ALA A 134 15.88 0.41 4.77
N MET A 135 15.83 1.34 5.73
CA MET A 135 15.70 1.02 7.15
C MET A 135 14.32 0.48 7.56
N VAL A 136 13.29 0.72 6.76
CA VAL A 136 11.94 0.22 7.05
C VAL A 136 11.85 -1.30 6.87
N ASN A 137 12.62 -1.89 5.95
CA ASN A 137 12.73 -3.36 5.81
C ASN A 137 14.03 -3.89 6.43
N CYS A 138 14.02 -5.14 6.90
CA CYS A 138 15.17 -5.72 7.63
C CYS A 138 16.02 -6.70 6.81
N ASN A 139 15.92 -6.70 5.47
CA ASN A 139 16.52 -7.78 4.68
C ASN A 139 18.05 -7.71 4.58
N ASP A 140 18.63 -6.52 4.66
CA ASP A 140 20.08 -6.34 4.66
C ASP A 140 20.64 -5.84 6.02
N ASP A 141 19.79 -5.35 6.94
CA ASP A 141 20.22 -4.53 8.10
C ASP A 141 19.36 -4.70 9.38
N GLN A 142 19.63 -3.88 10.42
CA GLN A 142 18.81 -3.71 11.65
C GLN A 142 17.50 -2.93 11.39
N GLY A 143 16.82 -3.23 10.28
CA GLY A 143 15.61 -2.52 9.87
C GLY A 143 14.38 -2.82 10.73
N VAL A 144 13.31 -2.05 10.52
CA VAL A 144 12.13 -2.03 11.40
C VAL A 144 11.30 -3.31 11.29
N LEU A 145 10.94 -3.72 10.07
CA LEU A 145 9.96 -4.79 9.82
C LEU A 145 10.56 -6.00 9.11
N LEU A 146 10.14 -7.19 9.53
CA LEU A 146 10.38 -8.44 8.81
C LEU A 146 9.21 -8.77 7.89
N GLY A 147 9.49 -8.93 6.59
CA GLY A 147 8.49 -9.30 5.59
C GLY A 147 8.14 -10.79 5.62
N ARG A 148 6.85 -11.13 5.48
CA ARG A 148 6.39 -12.53 5.33
C ARG A 148 5.09 -12.64 4.54
N TRP A 149 5.04 -13.54 3.56
CA TRP A 149 3.94 -13.71 2.60
C TRP A 149 3.38 -15.13 2.50
N ASP A 150 3.79 -16.05 3.37
CA ASP A 150 3.37 -17.46 3.36
C ASP A 150 2.04 -17.72 4.09
N ASN A 151 1.35 -16.66 4.51
CA ASN A 151 0.10 -16.70 5.29
C ASN A 151 0.24 -17.44 6.66
N ASN A 152 1.47 -17.57 7.19
CA ASN A 152 1.72 -18.20 8.48
C ASN A 152 2.39 -17.21 9.45
N TYR A 153 1.60 -16.57 10.31
CA TYR A 153 2.06 -15.52 11.21
C TYR A 153 2.07 -15.92 12.68
N LYS A 154 2.04 -17.22 13.00
CA LYS A 154 1.84 -17.73 14.37
C LYS A 154 2.86 -17.24 15.40
N ASP A 155 4.08 -16.91 14.97
CA ASP A 155 5.17 -16.42 15.83
C ASP A 155 5.35 -14.89 15.78
N GLY A 156 4.36 -14.16 15.28
CA GLY A 156 4.35 -12.69 15.20
C GLY A 156 2.94 -12.14 15.08
N ILE A 157 2.84 -10.90 14.62
CA ILE A 157 1.56 -10.24 14.32
C ILE A 157 1.30 -10.33 12.82
N SER A 158 0.08 -10.67 12.44
CA SER A 158 -0.30 -10.69 11.03
C SER A 158 -0.14 -9.29 10.39
N PRO A 159 0.41 -9.17 9.18
CA PRO A 159 0.49 -7.91 8.45
C PRO A 159 -0.85 -7.18 8.31
N MET A 160 -1.97 -7.92 8.22
CA MET A 160 -3.31 -7.34 8.11
C MET A 160 -3.89 -6.93 9.48
N PHE A 161 -3.34 -7.38 10.61
CA PHE A 161 -3.80 -6.99 11.94
C PHE A 161 -3.50 -5.52 12.26
N TRP A 162 -2.35 -5.01 11.80
CA TRP A 162 -1.91 -3.64 12.06
C TRP A 162 -2.96 -2.60 11.66
N ILE A 163 -3.09 -1.57 12.50
CA ILE A 163 -3.97 -0.40 12.27
C ILE A 163 -3.22 0.93 12.33
N GLY A 164 -1.93 0.90 12.66
CA GLY A 164 -1.12 2.08 12.80
C GLY A 164 0.37 1.76 12.83
N SER A 165 1.19 2.79 12.58
CA SER A 165 2.65 2.70 12.57
C SER A 165 3.26 2.91 13.97
N VAL A 166 2.51 3.50 14.89
CA VAL A 166 2.95 3.85 16.25
C VAL A 166 3.37 2.60 17.03
N ASP A 167 2.51 1.58 17.09
CA ASP A 167 2.81 0.33 17.81
C ASP A 167 4.01 -0.41 17.20
N ILE A 168 4.14 -0.39 15.87
CA ILE A 168 5.28 -1.00 15.17
C ILE A 168 6.59 -0.33 15.58
N LEU A 169 6.66 1.00 15.50
CA LEU A 169 7.85 1.77 15.83
C LEU A 169 8.21 1.65 17.32
N ARG A 170 7.21 1.70 18.21
CA ARG A 170 7.40 1.48 19.65
C ARG A 170 7.98 0.09 19.92
N ARG A 171 7.38 -0.97 19.36
CA ARG A 171 7.88 -2.36 19.51
C ARG A 171 9.30 -2.53 19.01
N TRP A 172 9.65 -1.94 17.88
CA TRP A 172 11.02 -1.97 17.35
C TRP A 172 11.99 -1.37 18.36
N LYS A 173 11.70 -0.17 18.87
CA LYS A 173 12.55 0.51 19.85
C LYS A 173 12.65 -0.24 21.18
N THR A 174 11.54 -0.70 21.73
CA THR A 174 11.51 -1.38 23.03
C THR A 174 12.17 -2.76 22.99
N SER A 175 12.18 -3.41 21.83
CA SER A 175 12.85 -4.70 21.61
C SER A 175 14.34 -4.55 21.29
N GLY A 176 14.94 -3.39 21.56
CA GLY A 176 16.36 -3.13 21.30
C GLY A 176 16.69 -3.02 19.80
N CYS A 177 15.80 -2.40 19.02
CA CYS A 177 15.91 -2.24 17.57
C CYS A 177 15.87 -3.58 16.79
N GLN A 178 15.27 -4.62 17.38
CA GLN A 178 15.02 -5.89 16.69
C GLN A 178 13.81 -5.78 15.77
N ARG A 179 13.90 -6.44 14.61
CA ARG A 179 12.85 -6.52 13.59
C ARG A 179 11.49 -6.94 14.16
N VAL A 180 10.46 -6.17 13.83
CA VAL A 180 9.07 -6.41 14.20
C VAL A 180 8.45 -7.38 13.19
N LYS A 181 7.81 -8.42 13.71
CA LYS A 181 7.13 -9.46 12.93
C LYS A 181 5.61 -9.18 12.90
N TYR A 182 4.94 -9.11 11.76
CA TYR A 182 5.40 -9.13 10.36
C TYR A 182 4.85 -7.94 9.58
N GLY A 183 5.50 -7.59 8.46
CA GLY A 183 5.06 -6.55 7.54
C GLY A 183 4.81 -7.08 6.13
N GLN A 184 4.00 -6.35 5.36
CA GLN A 184 3.79 -6.49 3.92
C GLN A 184 3.81 -5.10 3.28
N CYS A 185 3.70 -4.97 1.95
CA CYS A 185 4.01 -3.71 1.24
C CYS A 185 3.32 -2.47 1.83
N TRP A 186 2.03 -2.54 2.15
CA TRP A 186 1.33 -1.41 2.77
C TRP A 186 1.85 -1.04 4.16
N VAL A 187 2.28 -2.02 4.95
CA VAL A 187 2.84 -1.80 6.29
C VAL A 187 4.17 -1.07 6.15
N PHE A 188 5.03 -1.51 5.22
CA PHE A 188 6.28 -0.84 4.93
C PHE A 188 6.03 0.60 4.44
N ALA A 189 5.15 0.78 3.44
CA ALA A 189 4.81 2.11 2.92
C ALA A 189 4.26 3.05 4.00
N ALA A 190 3.41 2.55 4.90
CA ALA A 190 2.81 3.36 5.94
C ALA A 190 3.80 3.75 7.06
N VAL A 191 4.71 2.85 7.44
CA VAL A 191 5.79 3.19 8.38
C VAL A 191 6.76 4.18 7.74
N ALA A 192 7.14 3.98 6.48
CA ALA A 192 7.97 4.96 5.75
C ALA A 192 7.31 6.34 5.69
N CYS A 193 6.01 6.39 5.37
CA CYS A 193 5.23 7.62 5.38
C CYS A 193 5.22 8.29 6.76
N THR A 194 5.03 7.52 7.83
CA THR A 194 5.06 8.03 9.22
C THR A 194 6.41 8.67 9.55
N VAL A 195 7.52 7.96 9.27
CA VAL A 195 8.87 8.46 9.55
C VAL A 195 9.15 9.72 8.73
N LEU A 196 8.84 9.73 7.44
CA LEU A 196 9.10 10.89 6.57
C LEU A 196 8.25 12.11 6.96
N ARG A 197 6.97 11.91 7.31
CA ARG A 197 6.11 12.98 7.87
C ARG A 197 6.66 13.53 9.18
N CYS A 198 7.10 12.64 10.07
CA CYS A 198 7.71 13.02 11.36
C CYS A 198 8.95 13.89 11.16
N LEU A 199 9.77 13.59 10.15
CA LEU A 199 10.98 14.33 9.81
C LEU A 199 10.71 15.63 9.03
N GLY A 200 9.45 15.92 8.69
CA GLY A 200 9.03 17.12 7.97
C GLY A 200 9.04 16.99 6.44
N VAL A 201 9.19 15.79 5.89
CA VAL A 201 9.12 15.55 4.43
C VAL A 201 7.65 15.26 4.03
N PRO A 202 7.01 16.07 3.18
CA PRO A 202 5.63 15.82 2.76
C PRO A 202 5.54 14.49 2.02
N THR A 203 4.73 13.58 2.53
CA THR A 203 4.70 12.19 2.04
C THR A 203 3.29 11.63 2.04
N ARG A 204 2.94 10.85 1.02
CA ARG A 204 1.66 10.13 0.91
C ARG A 204 1.86 8.67 0.53
N VAL A 205 0.98 7.80 1.01
CA VAL A 205 0.96 6.38 0.61
C VAL A 205 0.21 6.25 -0.71
N VAL A 206 0.74 5.45 -1.63
CA VAL A 206 0.17 5.18 -2.94
C VAL A 206 -0.06 3.68 -3.09
N THR A 207 -1.18 3.33 -3.71
CA THR A 207 -1.53 1.96 -4.07
C THR A 207 -1.65 1.85 -5.59
N ASN A 208 -0.93 0.92 -6.20
CA ASN A 208 -1.07 0.52 -7.59
C ASN A 208 -1.79 -0.83 -7.67
N PHE A 209 -2.86 -0.93 -8.45
CA PHE A 209 -3.57 -2.21 -8.65
C PHE A 209 -3.10 -2.90 -9.92
N ASN A 210 -3.10 -4.24 -9.91
CA ASN A 210 -2.44 -5.06 -10.91
C ASN A 210 -0.98 -4.61 -11.10
N SER A 211 -0.24 -4.54 -9.99
CA SER A 211 1.15 -4.11 -10.02
C SER A 211 2.02 -5.25 -10.55
N ALA A 212 2.77 -4.98 -11.60
CA ALA A 212 3.77 -5.91 -12.08
C ALA A 212 4.88 -6.03 -11.04
N HIS A 213 5.27 -7.25 -10.71
CA HIS A 213 6.46 -7.51 -9.91
C HIS A 213 7.49 -8.19 -10.81
N ASP A 214 8.05 -7.40 -11.73
CA ASP A 214 9.08 -7.84 -12.67
C ASP A 214 10.44 -7.76 -11.96
N GLN A 215 11.11 -8.90 -11.75
CA GLN A 215 12.42 -8.96 -11.06
C GLN A 215 13.61 -8.77 -12.01
N ASN A 216 13.35 -8.55 -13.30
CA ASN A 216 14.38 -8.49 -14.33
C ASN A 216 14.27 -7.22 -15.21
N SER A 217 13.29 -6.36 -14.94
CA SER A 217 13.06 -5.06 -15.61
C SER A 217 12.94 -5.17 -17.14
N ASN A 218 12.54 -6.32 -17.69
CA ASN A 218 12.40 -6.52 -19.13
C ASN A 218 11.06 -5.99 -19.69
N LEU A 219 10.17 -5.47 -18.83
CA LEU A 219 8.87 -4.90 -19.18
C LEU A 219 7.91 -5.91 -19.83
N LEU A 220 8.20 -7.22 -19.73
CA LEU A 220 7.44 -8.31 -20.32
C LEU A 220 7.34 -9.48 -19.34
N ILE A 221 6.15 -9.65 -18.76
CA ILE A 221 5.81 -10.78 -17.91
C ILE A 221 5.16 -11.86 -18.77
N GLU A 222 5.75 -13.05 -18.79
CA GLU A 222 5.23 -14.20 -19.53
C GLU A 222 4.68 -15.27 -18.60
N TYR A 223 3.41 -15.62 -18.79
CA TYR A 223 2.77 -16.76 -18.12
C TYR A 223 2.63 -17.93 -19.06
N VAL A 224 3.01 -19.11 -18.58
CA VAL A 224 2.76 -20.38 -19.26
C VAL A 224 1.66 -21.12 -18.52
N TYR A 225 0.54 -21.33 -19.21
CA TYR A 225 -0.59 -22.11 -18.71
C TYR A 225 -0.61 -23.48 -19.35
N ASP A 226 -1.08 -24.48 -18.62
CA ASP A 226 -1.42 -25.78 -19.20
C ASP A 226 -2.81 -25.77 -19.87
N LYS A 227 -3.21 -26.92 -20.42
CA LYS A 227 -4.53 -27.13 -21.06
C LYS A 227 -5.74 -26.98 -20.12
N PHE A 228 -5.51 -26.94 -18.81
CA PHE A 228 -6.54 -26.68 -17.80
C PHE A 228 -6.60 -25.21 -17.40
N GLY A 229 -5.72 -24.39 -17.99
CA GLY A 229 -5.57 -22.99 -17.65
C GLY A 229 -4.84 -22.80 -16.32
N GLU A 230 -3.99 -23.73 -15.89
CA GLU A 230 -3.18 -23.61 -14.67
C GLU A 230 -1.78 -23.09 -14.97
N ILE A 231 -1.26 -22.19 -14.14
CA ILE A 231 0.07 -21.59 -14.34
C ILE A 231 1.15 -22.61 -13.96
N GLN A 232 2.09 -22.85 -14.86
CA GLN A 232 3.30 -23.63 -14.55
C GLN A 232 4.25 -22.79 -13.67
N ARG A 233 4.47 -23.26 -12.45
CA ARG A 233 5.00 -22.47 -11.33
C ARG A 233 6.51 -22.23 -11.36
N ASP A 234 7.27 -22.94 -12.19
CA ASP A 234 8.71 -23.11 -11.91
C ASP A 234 9.56 -21.85 -12.12
N LYS A 235 9.02 -20.78 -12.74
CA LYS A 235 9.74 -19.49 -12.96
C LYS A 235 8.83 -18.24 -13.07
N SER A 236 7.56 -18.31 -12.70
CA SER A 236 6.61 -17.22 -13.01
C SER A 236 6.53 -16.15 -11.91
N GLU A 237 7.02 -14.96 -12.22
CA GLU A 237 6.72 -13.72 -11.50
C GLU A 237 5.21 -13.47 -11.54
N MET A 238 4.56 -13.25 -10.39
CA MET A 238 3.11 -13.04 -10.31
C MET A 238 2.78 -11.54 -10.32
N ILE A 239 1.73 -11.14 -11.04
CA ILE A 239 1.15 -9.81 -10.91
C ILE A 239 0.46 -9.74 -9.55
N TRP A 240 0.82 -8.73 -8.78
CA TRP A 240 0.20 -8.50 -7.48
C TRP A 240 -1.15 -7.82 -7.71
N ASN A 241 -2.19 -8.28 -7.01
CA ASN A 241 -3.52 -7.70 -7.09
C ASN A 241 -3.46 -6.19 -6.74
N TYR A 242 -2.62 -5.84 -5.79
CA TYR A 242 -2.14 -4.49 -5.57
C TYR A 242 -0.75 -4.48 -4.94
N HIS A 243 -0.05 -3.36 -5.08
CA HIS A 243 1.19 -3.06 -4.40
C HIS A 243 1.15 -1.63 -3.85
N CYS A 244 1.85 -1.38 -2.74
CA CYS A 244 1.84 -0.09 -2.06
C CYS A 244 3.27 0.41 -1.84
N TRP A 245 3.49 1.68 -2.14
CA TRP A 245 4.72 2.42 -1.87
C TRP A 245 4.38 3.81 -1.30
N ALA A 246 5.38 4.65 -1.08
CA ALA A 246 5.18 6.04 -0.69
C ALA A 246 5.71 7.01 -1.77
N GLU A 247 5.07 8.17 -1.87
CA GLU A 247 5.57 9.30 -2.64
C GLU A 247 5.96 10.43 -1.69
N SER A 248 7.15 11.00 -1.84
CA SER A 248 7.56 12.20 -1.11
C SER A 248 7.79 13.38 -2.04
N TRP A 249 7.39 14.56 -1.60
CA TRP A 249 7.57 15.80 -2.35
C TRP A 249 8.92 16.45 -2.01
N MET A 250 9.74 16.67 -3.03
CA MET A 250 11.04 17.35 -2.89
C MET A 250 11.59 17.84 -4.24
N SER A 251 12.55 18.75 -4.19
CA SER A 251 13.40 19.08 -5.34
C SER A 251 14.48 18.03 -5.60
N ARG A 252 14.95 17.97 -6.85
CA ARG A 252 15.94 17.01 -7.37
C ARG A 252 17.14 17.74 -7.99
N PRO A 253 17.95 18.46 -7.19
CA PRO A 253 19.12 19.18 -7.69
C PRO A 253 20.22 18.24 -8.23
N ASP A 254 20.12 16.94 -7.95
CA ASP A 254 20.97 15.88 -8.49
C ASP A 254 20.59 15.45 -9.93
N LEU A 255 19.44 15.91 -10.44
CA LEU A 255 18.92 15.61 -11.77
C LEU A 255 18.84 16.86 -12.66
N GLN A 256 18.45 16.65 -13.92
CA GLN A 256 18.11 17.75 -14.81
C GLN A 256 16.88 18.52 -14.28
N PRO A 257 16.81 19.86 -14.50
CA PRO A 257 15.65 20.66 -14.10
C PRO A 257 14.33 20.10 -14.64
N GLY A 258 13.28 20.17 -13.82
CA GLY A 258 11.93 19.72 -14.18
C GLY A 258 11.50 18.39 -13.56
N TYR A 259 12.37 17.75 -12.77
CA TYR A 259 12.07 16.52 -12.01
C TYR A 259 11.77 16.74 -10.52
N ASP A 260 11.61 17.99 -10.11
CA ASP A 260 11.08 18.34 -8.80
C ASP A 260 9.62 17.86 -8.64
N GLY A 261 9.19 17.65 -7.40
CA GLY A 261 7.83 17.27 -7.06
C GLY A 261 7.77 15.88 -6.44
N TRP A 262 6.74 15.09 -6.77
CA TRP A 262 6.53 13.75 -6.23
C TRP A 262 7.59 12.76 -6.69
N GLN A 263 8.24 12.12 -5.72
CA GLN A 263 9.22 11.07 -5.91
C GLN A 263 8.69 9.75 -5.34
N ALA A 264 8.58 8.71 -6.16
CA ALA A 264 8.20 7.39 -5.71
C ALA A 264 9.36 6.69 -5.01
N LEU A 265 9.05 6.05 -3.89
CA LEU A 265 9.98 5.39 -3.00
C LEU A 265 9.29 4.16 -2.40
N ASP A 266 9.82 2.99 -2.74
CA ASP A 266 9.27 1.72 -2.32
C ASP A 266 10.16 1.09 -1.24
N PRO A 267 9.69 1.06 0.02
CA PRO A 267 10.41 0.42 1.13
C PRO A 267 10.24 -1.11 1.14
N THR A 268 9.43 -1.68 0.25
CA THR A 268 9.22 -3.13 0.15
C THR A 268 10.46 -3.77 -0.47
N PRO A 269 11.04 -4.82 0.14
CA PRO A 269 12.29 -5.39 -0.33
C PRO A 269 12.06 -6.32 -1.53
N GLN A 270 11.83 -5.73 -2.70
CA GLN A 270 11.58 -6.45 -3.96
C GLN A 270 12.88 -6.62 -4.75
N GLU A 271 13.58 -5.51 -5.02
CA GLU A 271 14.85 -5.49 -5.73
C GLU A 271 15.95 -4.78 -4.94
N LYS A 272 17.20 -5.14 -5.26
CA LYS A 272 18.39 -4.53 -4.68
C LYS A 272 18.86 -3.38 -5.57
N SER A 273 18.75 -2.15 -5.08
CA SER A 273 19.42 -1.00 -5.66
C SER A 273 20.83 -0.86 -5.08
N GLU A 274 21.85 -0.89 -5.93
CA GLU A 274 23.27 -0.78 -5.53
C GLU A 274 23.67 -1.80 -4.43
N GLY A 275 23.05 -2.99 -4.45
CA GLY A 275 23.31 -4.08 -3.50
C GLY A 275 22.50 -4.03 -2.20
N THR A 276 21.66 -3.02 -1.99
CA THR A 276 20.78 -2.85 -0.82
C THR A 276 19.30 -2.90 -1.21
N TYR A 277 18.45 -3.55 -0.42
CA TYR A 277 16.99 -3.55 -0.59
C TYR A 277 16.40 -2.18 -0.27
N CYS A 278 16.48 -1.28 -1.25
CA CYS A 278 15.83 0.02 -1.25
C CYS A 278 15.46 0.38 -2.70
N CYS A 279 14.32 1.05 -2.88
CA CYS A 279 13.88 1.52 -4.19
C CYS A 279 13.50 3.01 -4.09
N GLY A 280 13.98 3.80 -5.07
CA GLY A 280 13.77 5.24 -5.15
C GLY A 280 14.80 6.07 -4.36
N PRO A 281 14.61 7.40 -4.28
CA PRO A 281 13.50 8.18 -4.83
C PRO A 281 13.58 8.37 -6.37
N VAL A 282 12.54 7.99 -7.10
CA VAL A 282 12.42 8.26 -8.55
C VAL A 282 11.37 9.32 -8.84
N PRO A 283 11.62 10.32 -9.70
CA PRO A 283 10.58 11.28 -10.05
C PRO A 283 9.42 10.58 -10.74
N VAL A 284 8.19 10.77 -10.24
CA VAL A 284 6.97 10.20 -10.87
C VAL A 284 6.82 10.69 -12.32
N ARG A 285 7.27 11.92 -12.58
CA ARG A 285 7.36 12.47 -13.94
C ARG A 285 8.28 11.65 -14.85
N ALA A 286 9.43 11.19 -14.37
CA ALA A 286 10.35 10.37 -15.19
C ALA A 286 9.68 9.05 -15.60
N ILE A 287 8.90 8.46 -14.69
CA ILE A 287 8.08 7.27 -14.98
C ILE A 287 7.03 7.57 -16.05
N LYS A 288 6.33 8.70 -15.94
CA LYS A 288 5.33 9.13 -16.95
C LYS A 288 5.93 9.36 -18.33
N GLU A 289 7.11 9.95 -18.40
CA GLU A 289 7.80 10.27 -19.66
C GLU A 289 8.57 9.07 -20.25
N GLY A 290 8.71 7.97 -19.50
CA GLY A 290 9.52 6.83 -19.91
C GLY A 290 11.03 7.09 -19.89
N ASP A 291 11.51 8.03 -19.06
CA ASP A 291 12.95 8.33 -18.92
C ASP A 291 13.61 7.42 -17.89
N LEU A 292 13.88 6.18 -18.31
CA LEU A 292 14.42 5.13 -17.45
C LEU A 292 15.90 5.31 -17.09
N SER A 293 16.58 6.30 -17.67
CA SER A 293 17.96 6.64 -17.32
C SER A 293 18.06 7.42 -16.00
N THR A 294 16.92 7.92 -15.52
CA THR A 294 16.83 8.78 -14.34
C THR A 294 17.15 8.01 -13.08
N LYS A 295 18.02 8.58 -12.23
CA LYS A 295 18.23 8.06 -10.89
C LYS A 295 17.04 8.42 -9.98
N TYR A 296 16.56 7.52 -9.14
CA TYR A 296 17.03 6.17 -8.86
C TYR A 296 16.01 5.15 -9.40
N ASP A 297 16.41 3.91 -9.69
CA ASP A 297 15.49 2.76 -9.83
C ASP A 297 14.31 2.93 -10.82
N ALA A 298 14.42 3.84 -11.80
CA ALA A 298 13.36 4.13 -12.75
C ALA A 298 12.89 2.93 -13.59
N PRO A 299 13.77 2.03 -14.08
CA PRO A 299 13.32 0.85 -14.83
C PRO A 299 12.34 -0.02 -14.03
N PHE A 300 12.63 -0.24 -12.74
CA PHE A 300 11.83 -1.08 -11.86
C PHE A 300 10.43 -0.49 -11.65
N VAL A 301 10.36 0.77 -11.16
CA VAL A 301 9.07 1.45 -10.91
C VAL A 301 8.27 1.64 -12.20
N PHE A 302 8.95 1.83 -13.33
CA PHE A 302 8.27 1.88 -14.63
C PHE A 302 7.66 0.53 -15.01
N ALA A 303 8.38 -0.57 -14.81
CA ALA A 303 7.86 -1.91 -15.04
C ALA A 303 6.60 -2.18 -14.21
N GLU A 304 6.60 -1.82 -12.93
CA GLU A 304 5.47 -2.01 -12.00
C GLU A 304 4.15 -1.44 -12.53
N VAL A 305 4.21 -0.33 -13.27
CA VAL A 305 3.03 0.35 -13.82
C VAL A 305 2.84 0.12 -15.31
N ASN A 306 3.86 -0.23 -16.09
CA ASN A 306 3.77 -0.28 -17.55
C ASN A 306 3.98 -1.65 -18.19
N ALA A 307 4.44 -2.68 -17.45
CA ALA A 307 4.77 -3.97 -18.03
C ALA A 307 3.63 -4.56 -18.88
N ASP A 308 4.05 -5.29 -19.92
CA ASP A 308 3.17 -6.13 -20.71
C ASP A 308 3.03 -7.51 -20.09
N VAL A 309 1.87 -8.12 -20.31
CA VAL A 309 1.58 -9.47 -19.85
C VAL A 309 1.21 -10.31 -21.05
N VAL A 310 2.01 -11.35 -21.30
CA VAL A 310 1.75 -12.32 -22.37
C VAL A 310 1.40 -13.65 -21.75
N ASN A 311 0.25 -14.18 -22.15
CA ASN A 311 -0.29 -15.43 -21.65
C ASN A 311 -0.16 -16.50 -22.75
N TRP A 312 0.66 -17.51 -22.52
CA TRP A 312 0.90 -18.64 -23.40
C TRP A 312 0.17 -19.88 -22.90
N ILE A 313 -0.49 -20.62 -23.79
CA ILE A 313 -1.09 -21.92 -23.49
C ILE A 313 -0.20 -23.01 -24.08
N MET A 314 0.29 -23.92 -23.23
CA MET A 314 1.11 -25.05 -23.62
C MET A 314 0.22 -26.22 -24.06
N GLN A 315 0.47 -26.70 -25.28
CA GLN A 315 -0.22 -27.83 -25.89
C GLN A 315 0.40 -29.17 -25.47
N GLU A 316 -0.29 -30.28 -25.77
CA GLU A 316 0.19 -31.64 -25.46
C GLU A 316 1.46 -32.02 -26.24
N ASP A 317 1.68 -31.42 -27.41
CA ASP A 317 2.88 -31.61 -28.23
C ASP A 317 4.06 -30.72 -27.80
N GLY A 318 3.89 -29.90 -26.75
CA GLY A 318 4.88 -28.97 -26.23
C GLY A 318 4.94 -27.63 -26.97
N SER A 319 4.09 -27.40 -27.98
CA SER A 319 3.98 -26.10 -28.64
C SER A 319 3.26 -25.07 -27.76
N MET A 320 3.53 -23.79 -28.02
CA MET A 320 3.01 -22.66 -27.24
C MET A 320 2.10 -21.79 -28.10
N CYS A 321 0.85 -21.62 -27.69
CA CYS A 321 -0.12 -20.76 -28.36
C CYS A 321 -0.34 -19.48 -27.55
N LYS A 322 -0.19 -18.31 -28.18
CA LYS A 322 -0.50 -17.03 -27.53
C LYS A 322 -2.01 -16.93 -27.33
N SER A 323 -2.45 -16.66 -26.11
CA SER A 323 -3.85 -16.39 -25.80
C SER A 323 -4.14 -14.90 -25.78
N THR A 324 -5.38 -14.55 -26.12
CA THR A 324 -5.88 -13.18 -25.97
C THR A 324 -6.42 -13.00 -24.55
N ASN A 325 -5.84 -12.07 -23.79
CA ASN A 325 -6.31 -11.69 -22.46
C ASN A 325 -6.51 -10.18 -22.37
N ASN A 326 -7.75 -9.73 -22.52
CA ASN A 326 -8.12 -8.32 -22.41
C ASN A 326 -8.48 -7.90 -20.97
N SER A 327 -8.43 -8.83 -20.02
CA SER A 327 -8.83 -8.59 -18.62
C SER A 327 -7.67 -8.20 -17.70
N GLN A 328 -6.43 -8.44 -18.12
CA GLN A 328 -5.22 -8.26 -17.32
C GLN A 328 -4.41 -7.07 -17.84
N THR A 329 -4.69 -5.89 -17.28
CA THR A 329 -3.92 -4.65 -17.54
C THR A 329 -3.12 -4.29 -16.29
N VAL A 330 -1.84 -4.00 -16.46
CA VAL A 330 -0.92 -3.57 -15.39
C VAL A 330 -1.02 -2.07 -15.14
N GLY A 331 -0.83 -1.65 -13.88
CA GLY A 331 -0.73 -0.24 -13.54
C GLY A 331 -2.08 0.48 -13.52
N MET A 332 -3.04 -0.07 -12.78
CA MET A 332 -4.44 0.36 -12.82
C MET A 332 -4.85 1.07 -11.54
N LYS A 333 -5.71 2.08 -11.68
CA LYS A 333 -6.36 2.78 -10.56
C LYS A 333 -5.38 3.17 -9.46
N ILE A 334 -4.25 3.75 -9.84
CA ILE A 334 -3.23 4.19 -8.88
C ILE A 334 -3.88 5.23 -7.97
N SER A 335 -3.86 4.95 -6.66
CA SER A 335 -4.74 5.60 -5.69
C SER A 335 -3.99 6.15 -4.50
N THR A 336 -4.39 7.33 -4.04
CA THR A 336 -3.98 7.90 -2.76
C THR A 336 -5.16 8.60 -2.09
N LYS A 337 -5.01 9.01 -0.83
CA LYS A 337 -6.05 9.73 -0.10
C LYS A 337 -6.07 11.18 -0.58
N SER A 338 -7.26 11.71 -0.86
CA SER A 338 -7.40 13.13 -1.21
C SER A 338 -7.04 14.06 -0.07
N VAL A 339 -6.49 15.22 -0.43
CA VAL A 339 -6.18 16.31 0.49
C VAL A 339 -7.43 16.74 1.27
N GLY A 340 -7.33 16.74 2.61
CA GLY A 340 -8.36 17.22 3.52
C GLY A 340 -9.64 16.37 3.61
N ARG A 341 -9.74 15.30 2.82
CA ARG A 341 -10.98 14.52 2.69
C ARG A 341 -10.74 13.02 2.72
N ASP A 342 -11.82 12.26 2.90
CA ASP A 342 -11.77 10.80 3.08
C ASP A 342 -11.95 10.04 1.75
N GLU A 343 -12.20 10.76 0.64
CA GLU A 343 -12.32 10.18 -0.68
C GLU A 343 -10.97 9.75 -1.27
N ARG A 344 -11.06 8.82 -2.22
CA ARG A 344 -9.95 8.35 -3.04
C ARG A 344 -9.64 9.34 -4.14
N GLU A 345 -8.38 9.71 -4.25
CA GLU A 345 -7.82 10.40 -5.41
C GLU A 345 -7.21 9.38 -6.37
N ASP A 346 -7.58 9.47 -7.65
CA ASP A 346 -6.99 8.65 -8.70
C ASP A 346 -5.83 9.40 -9.37
N ILE A 347 -4.61 8.93 -9.10
CA ILE A 347 -3.37 9.51 -9.61
C ILE A 347 -2.77 8.66 -10.74
N THR A 348 -3.54 7.77 -11.38
CA THR A 348 -3.02 6.96 -12.51
C THR A 348 -2.41 7.85 -13.62
N HIS A 349 -3.04 9.00 -13.85
CA HIS A 349 -2.61 9.99 -14.84
C HIS A 349 -1.27 10.69 -14.50
N THR A 350 -0.77 10.58 -13.26
CA THR A 350 0.55 11.13 -12.89
C THR A 350 1.68 10.17 -13.28
N TYR A 351 1.39 8.87 -13.36
CA TYR A 351 2.35 7.83 -13.74
C TYR A 351 2.31 7.46 -15.22
N LYS A 352 1.16 7.61 -15.89
CA LYS A 352 0.95 7.13 -17.26
C LYS A 352 0.12 8.11 -18.07
N TYR A 353 0.43 8.19 -19.35
CA TYR A 353 -0.44 8.82 -20.34
C TYR A 353 -1.67 7.92 -20.63
N PRO A 354 -2.78 8.48 -21.16
CA PRO A 354 -3.93 7.67 -21.55
C PRO A 354 -3.57 6.60 -22.59
N GLU A 355 -4.08 5.39 -22.42
CA GLU A 355 -3.82 4.29 -23.34
C GLU A 355 -4.23 4.65 -24.78
N GLY A 356 -3.34 4.37 -25.73
CA GLY A 356 -3.48 4.65 -27.16
C GLY A 356 -3.09 6.07 -27.58
N SER A 357 -2.73 6.96 -26.65
CA SER A 357 -2.39 8.35 -26.99
C SER A 357 -1.01 8.47 -27.67
N PRO A 358 -0.77 9.54 -28.47
CA PRO A 358 0.55 9.80 -29.04
C PRO A 358 1.64 9.94 -27.96
N GLU A 359 1.33 10.57 -26.83
CA GLU A 359 2.24 10.78 -25.72
C GLU A 359 2.64 9.46 -25.04
N GLU A 360 1.69 8.53 -24.87
CA GLU A 360 1.99 7.19 -24.37
C GLU A 360 2.97 6.47 -25.29
N ARG A 361 2.73 6.52 -26.61
CA ARG A 361 3.60 5.87 -27.60
C ARG A 361 5.00 6.46 -27.59
N GLU A 362 5.15 7.78 -27.44
CA GLU A 362 6.45 8.42 -27.32
C GLU A 362 7.16 8.06 -26.01
N ALA A 363 6.44 7.98 -24.89
CA ALA A 363 6.99 7.51 -23.61
C ALA A 363 7.49 6.06 -23.71
N PHE A 364 6.73 5.16 -24.35
CA PHE A 364 7.17 3.77 -24.57
C PHE A 364 8.36 3.67 -25.53
N LYS A 365 8.44 4.49 -26.57
CA LYS A 365 9.64 4.57 -27.42
C LYS A 365 10.86 5.00 -26.61
N ARG A 366 10.72 6.01 -25.73
CA ARG A 366 11.80 6.47 -24.86
C ARG A 366 12.27 5.39 -23.89
N ALA A 367 11.33 4.62 -23.36
CA ALA A 367 11.59 3.46 -22.50
C ALA A 367 12.05 2.20 -23.27
N ASN A 368 12.17 2.27 -24.60
CA ASN A 368 12.48 1.13 -25.49
C ASN A 368 11.50 -0.06 -25.33
N HIS A 369 10.25 0.22 -24.98
CA HIS A 369 9.20 -0.77 -24.77
C HIS A 369 8.43 -1.07 -26.06
N LEU A 370 9.10 -1.74 -26.99
CA LEU A 370 8.61 -1.93 -28.36
C LEU A 370 7.40 -2.87 -28.49
N ASN A 371 7.14 -3.74 -27.50
CA ASN A 371 6.04 -4.69 -27.52
C ASN A 371 4.66 -4.00 -27.57
N LYS A 372 4.46 -2.93 -26.77
CA LYS A 372 3.21 -2.14 -26.77
C LYS A 372 2.96 -1.33 -28.03
N LEU A 373 3.93 -1.23 -28.93
CA LEU A 373 3.78 -0.53 -30.20
C LEU A 373 3.17 -1.42 -31.29
N THR A 374 3.00 -2.72 -31.04
CA THR A 374 2.35 -3.65 -31.97
C THR A 374 0.83 -3.59 -31.87
N ASP A 375 0.14 -3.59 -33.02
CA ASP A 375 -1.33 -3.54 -33.05
C ASP A 375 -1.91 -4.86 -32.52
N LYS A 376 -2.92 -4.75 -31.65
CA LYS A 376 -3.66 -5.92 -31.15
C LYS A 376 -4.52 -6.49 -32.27
N VAL A 377 -4.38 -7.79 -32.51
CA VAL A 377 -5.28 -8.53 -33.39
C VAL A 377 -6.63 -8.67 -32.69
N GLU A 378 -7.66 -8.00 -33.20
CA GLU A 378 -9.02 -8.15 -32.69
C GLU A 378 -9.60 -9.50 -33.09
N THR A 379 -9.91 -10.33 -32.10
CA THR A 379 -10.71 -11.53 -32.29
C THR A 379 -12.19 -11.16 -32.19
N GLY A 380 -13.04 -11.65 -33.08
CA GLY A 380 -14.49 -11.40 -33.06
C GLY A 380 -15.24 -12.02 -31.86
N VAL A 381 -14.53 -12.73 -30.97
CA VAL A 381 -15.05 -13.34 -29.74
C VAL A 381 -14.33 -12.74 -28.54
N ALA A 382 -15.09 -12.44 -27.47
CA ALA A 382 -14.57 -11.89 -26.22
C ALA A 382 -15.18 -12.59 -25.00
N MET A 383 -14.43 -12.65 -23.90
CA MET A 383 -14.88 -13.19 -22.63
C MET A 383 -14.49 -12.29 -21.47
N ARG A 384 -15.37 -12.16 -20.47
CA ARG A 384 -15.10 -11.46 -19.21
C ARG A 384 -15.80 -12.13 -18.02
N VAL A 385 -15.21 -12.02 -16.84
CA VAL A 385 -15.84 -12.50 -15.60
C VAL A 385 -16.68 -11.38 -14.96
N ARG A 386 -17.97 -11.67 -14.72
CA ARG A 386 -18.93 -10.79 -14.04
C ARG A 386 -19.31 -11.36 -12.68
N VAL A 387 -19.67 -10.47 -11.77
CA VAL A 387 -20.24 -10.79 -10.46
C VAL A 387 -21.50 -9.94 -10.34
N ALA A 388 -22.63 -10.54 -9.94
CA ALA A 388 -23.93 -9.88 -10.00
C ALA A 388 -24.14 -8.81 -8.92
N GLN A 389 -23.57 -9.01 -7.72
CA GLN A 389 -23.71 -8.14 -6.55
C GLN A 389 -22.40 -8.12 -5.75
N SER A 390 -22.29 -7.23 -4.75
CA SER A 390 -21.22 -7.34 -3.77
C SER A 390 -21.31 -8.67 -3.03
N VAL A 391 -20.14 -9.25 -2.74
CA VAL A 391 -20.04 -10.57 -2.10
C VAL A 391 -19.46 -10.38 -0.72
N SER A 392 -20.05 -11.01 0.29
CA SER A 392 -19.58 -10.91 1.67
C SER A 392 -18.88 -12.19 2.11
N VAL A 393 -17.89 -12.07 3.00
CA VAL A 393 -17.29 -13.22 3.68
C VAL A 393 -18.37 -13.98 4.45
N GLY A 394 -18.34 -15.32 4.36
CA GLY A 394 -19.31 -16.18 5.05
C GLY A 394 -20.51 -16.60 4.20
N SER A 395 -20.62 -16.07 2.97
CA SER A 395 -21.75 -16.34 2.08
C SER A 395 -21.36 -17.14 0.85
N ASP A 396 -22.30 -17.93 0.34
CA ASP A 396 -22.20 -18.54 -0.99
C ASP A 396 -22.61 -17.52 -2.06
N PHE A 397 -21.94 -17.55 -3.22
CA PHE A 397 -22.20 -16.58 -4.28
C PHE A 397 -21.95 -17.16 -5.67
N ASP A 398 -22.50 -16.48 -6.68
CA ASP A 398 -22.36 -16.86 -8.08
C ASP A 398 -21.52 -15.85 -8.85
N VAL A 399 -20.62 -16.38 -9.68
CA VAL A 399 -19.82 -15.63 -10.65
C VAL A 399 -20.17 -16.13 -12.05
N PHE A 400 -20.00 -15.28 -13.05
CA PHE A 400 -20.45 -15.58 -14.41
C PHE A 400 -19.33 -15.33 -15.41
N ALA A 401 -19.00 -16.33 -16.22
CA ALA A 401 -18.26 -16.09 -17.45
C ALA A 401 -19.21 -15.63 -18.53
N HIS A 402 -19.02 -14.38 -18.95
CA HIS A 402 -19.84 -13.73 -19.94
C HIS A 402 -19.06 -13.68 -21.26
N ILE A 403 -19.55 -14.40 -22.26
CA ILE A 403 -18.92 -14.59 -23.56
C ILE A 403 -19.78 -13.88 -24.60
N THR A 404 -19.14 -13.10 -25.47
CA THR A 404 -19.76 -12.40 -26.59
C THR A 404 -19.16 -12.95 -27.89
N ASN A 405 -20.00 -13.53 -28.74
CA ASN A 405 -19.63 -13.90 -30.11
C ASN A 405 -20.16 -12.83 -31.06
N ASN A 406 -19.28 -12.02 -31.63
CA ASN A 406 -19.63 -11.00 -32.61
C ASN A 406 -19.29 -11.42 -34.05
N THR A 407 -19.14 -12.72 -34.29
CA THR A 407 -18.92 -13.30 -35.62
C THR A 407 -20.24 -13.81 -36.21
N ALA A 408 -20.25 -14.02 -37.52
CA ALA A 408 -21.37 -14.64 -38.24
C ALA A 408 -21.41 -16.17 -38.09
N GLU A 409 -20.42 -16.76 -37.44
CA GLU A 409 -20.27 -18.22 -37.32
C GLU A 409 -20.82 -18.73 -35.99
N ASN A 410 -21.41 -19.92 -36.02
CA ASN A 410 -21.73 -20.65 -34.80
C ASN A 410 -20.48 -21.40 -34.35
N LEU A 411 -20.01 -21.11 -33.13
CA LEU A 411 -18.77 -21.65 -32.61
C LEU A 411 -19.06 -22.75 -31.59
N THR A 412 -18.38 -23.88 -31.72
CA THR A 412 -18.36 -24.92 -30.69
C THR A 412 -17.04 -24.83 -29.93
N CYS A 413 -17.12 -24.43 -28.67
CA CYS A 413 -15.97 -24.17 -27.82
C CYS A 413 -15.97 -25.09 -26.61
N ARG A 414 -14.81 -25.24 -25.97
CA ARG A 414 -14.70 -25.75 -24.60
C ARG A 414 -14.50 -24.57 -23.66
N LEU A 415 -15.23 -24.53 -22.55
CA LEU A 415 -15.06 -23.52 -21.50
C LEU A 415 -14.65 -24.20 -20.20
N LEU A 416 -13.52 -23.76 -19.64
CA LEU A 416 -13.09 -24.09 -18.30
C LEU A 416 -13.26 -22.87 -17.40
N LEU A 417 -13.93 -23.07 -16.26
CA LEU A 417 -14.02 -22.08 -15.19
C LEU A 417 -13.40 -22.64 -13.92
N LEU A 418 -12.52 -21.86 -13.32
CA LEU A 418 -11.77 -22.22 -12.14
C LEU A 418 -11.75 -21.05 -11.16
N ALA A 419 -12.09 -21.30 -9.90
CA ALA A 419 -12.00 -20.35 -8.81
C ALA A 419 -11.03 -20.87 -7.75
N ARG A 420 -10.04 -20.07 -7.38
CA ARG A 420 -9.05 -20.40 -6.34
C ARG A 420 -8.95 -19.27 -5.32
N THR A 421 -8.72 -19.60 -4.05
CA THR A 421 -8.32 -18.59 -3.08
C THR A 421 -6.96 -18.01 -3.51
N VAL A 422 -6.75 -16.71 -3.30
CA VAL A 422 -5.49 -16.06 -3.68
C VAL A 422 -5.07 -15.08 -2.60
N SER A 423 -3.76 -14.98 -2.35
CA SER A 423 -3.21 -13.87 -1.57
C SER A 423 -3.18 -12.60 -2.41
N TYR A 424 -2.99 -11.44 -1.76
CA TYR A 424 -2.90 -10.17 -2.50
C TYR A 424 -1.71 -10.11 -3.48
N ASN A 425 -0.60 -10.82 -3.19
CA ASN A 425 0.58 -10.88 -4.05
C ASN A 425 0.50 -11.99 -5.13
N GLY A 426 -0.68 -12.58 -5.36
CA GLY A 426 -0.92 -13.52 -6.46
C GLY A 426 -0.62 -14.99 -6.15
N VAL A 427 -0.23 -15.35 -4.92
CA VAL A 427 -0.01 -16.76 -4.54
C VAL A 427 -1.34 -17.51 -4.52
N LEU A 428 -1.46 -18.50 -5.41
CA LEU A 428 -2.66 -19.30 -5.59
C LEU A 428 -2.76 -20.40 -4.51
N GLY A 429 -3.84 -20.34 -3.74
CA GLY A 429 -4.27 -21.40 -2.83
C GLY A 429 -5.07 -22.50 -3.53
N PRO A 430 -5.76 -23.37 -2.79
CA PRO A 430 -6.58 -24.45 -3.35
C PRO A 430 -7.76 -23.96 -4.22
N GLU A 431 -8.29 -24.88 -5.02
CA GLU A 431 -9.53 -24.70 -5.75
C GLU A 431 -10.73 -24.63 -4.80
N CYS A 432 -11.61 -23.66 -5.03
CA CYS A 432 -12.87 -23.48 -4.29
C CYS A 432 -14.12 -23.54 -5.20
N GLY A 433 -13.94 -23.69 -6.50
CA GLY A 433 -15.01 -23.93 -7.46
C GLY A 433 -14.48 -24.23 -8.86
N THR A 434 -15.11 -25.17 -9.56
CA THR A 434 -14.72 -25.54 -10.93
C THR A 434 -15.92 -25.90 -11.78
N LYS A 435 -15.82 -25.68 -13.09
CA LYS A 435 -16.81 -26.07 -14.09
C LYS A 435 -16.16 -26.26 -15.46
N ASP A 436 -16.28 -27.46 -16.02
CA ASP A 436 -15.81 -27.80 -17.36
C ASP A 436 -16.99 -28.06 -18.30
N LEU A 437 -17.08 -27.31 -19.39
CA LEU A 437 -18.06 -27.48 -20.46
C LEU A 437 -17.34 -27.83 -21.76
N LEU A 438 -17.36 -29.11 -22.11
CA LEU A 438 -16.66 -29.63 -23.30
C LEU A 438 -17.27 -29.16 -24.63
N ASN A 439 -18.59 -29.01 -24.68
CA ASN A 439 -19.35 -28.69 -25.91
C ASN A 439 -20.25 -27.48 -25.69
N LEU A 440 -19.65 -26.29 -25.61
CA LEU A 440 -20.36 -25.02 -25.50
C LEU A 440 -20.62 -24.45 -26.90
N SER A 441 -21.87 -24.45 -27.35
CA SER A 441 -22.27 -23.73 -28.56
C SER A 441 -22.49 -22.23 -28.26
N LEU A 442 -21.91 -21.38 -29.11
CA LEU A 442 -22.03 -19.94 -29.12
C LEU A 442 -22.67 -19.51 -30.44
N GLU A 443 -23.93 -19.09 -30.38
CA GLU A 443 -24.67 -18.65 -31.57
C GLU A 443 -24.06 -17.38 -32.17
N PRO A 444 -24.19 -17.17 -33.49
CA PRO A 444 -23.75 -15.94 -34.15
C PRO A 444 -24.35 -14.69 -33.50
N PHE A 445 -23.55 -13.63 -33.37
CA PHE A 445 -23.98 -12.33 -32.83
C PHE A 445 -24.75 -12.41 -31.50
N SER A 446 -24.32 -13.30 -30.60
CA SER A 446 -25.02 -13.57 -29.33
C SER A 446 -24.10 -13.46 -28.11
N GLU A 447 -24.73 -13.28 -26.95
CA GLU A 447 -24.06 -13.32 -25.65
C GLU A 447 -24.52 -14.53 -24.84
N LYS A 448 -23.59 -15.15 -24.11
CA LYS A 448 -23.87 -16.28 -23.23
C LYS A 448 -23.20 -16.09 -21.88
N SER A 449 -23.95 -16.32 -20.81
CA SER A 449 -23.45 -16.21 -19.43
C SER A 449 -23.49 -17.57 -18.74
N ILE A 450 -22.33 -18.09 -18.36
CA ILE A 450 -22.20 -19.38 -17.70
C ILE A 450 -21.93 -19.15 -16.20
N PRO A 451 -22.81 -19.63 -15.30
CA PRO A 451 -22.61 -19.46 -13.86
C PRO A 451 -21.62 -20.48 -13.28
N LEU A 452 -20.85 -20.04 -12.30
CA LEU A 452 -20.05 -20.84 -11.37
C LEU A 452 -20.45 -20.45 -9.94
N ARG A 453 -20.99 -21.41 -9.19
CA ARG A 453 -21.34 -21.25 -7.77
C ARG A 453 -20.11 -21.51 -6.91
N ILE A 454 -19.80 -20.59 -6.01
CA ILE A 454 -18.70 -20.70 -5.05
C ILE A 454 -19.32 -20.77 -3.64
N LEU A 455 -18.97 -21.82 -2.89
CA LEU A 455 -19.55 -22.13 -1.59
C LEU A 455 -18.60 -21.72 -0.46
N TYR A 456 -19.13 -21.18 0.64
CA TYR A 456 -18.34 -20.81 1.83
C TYR A 456 -17.51 -21.98 2.34
N GLU A 457 -18.10 -23.16 2.45
CA GLU A 457 -17.44 -24.39 2.88
C GLU A 457 -16.22 -24.78 2.02
N LYS A 458 -16.15 -24.30 0.77
CA LYS A 458 -15.04 -24.60 -0.14
C LYS A 458 -13.89 -23.60 -0.07
N TYR A 459 -14.12 -22.40 0.45
CA TYR A 459 -13.06 -21.38 0.56
C TYR A 459 -12.70 -21.00 2.00
N CYS A 460 -13.54 -21.29 2.99
CA CYS A 460 -13.38 -20.78 4.36
C CYS A 460 -12.03 -21.12 5.02
N GLU A 461 -11.51 -22.33 4.84
CA GLU A 461 -10.25 -22.76 5.48
C GLU A 461 -9.00 -22.20 4.81
N CYS A 462 -9.11 -21.81 3.53
CA CYS A 462 -7.98 -21.43 2.69
C CYS A 462 -8.00 -19.94 2.26
N LEU A 463 -9.05 -19.22 2.65
CA LEU A 463 -9.18 -17.79 2.37
C LEU A 463 -8.09 -17.04 3.13
N THR A 464 -7.36 -16.18 2.41
CA THR A 464 -6.35 -15.32 3.03
C THR A 464 -7.01 -14.15 3.74
N GLU A 465 -6.30 -13.49 4.66
CA GLU A 465 -6.81 -12.29 5.36
C GLU A 465 -7.09 -11.10 4.42
N SER A 466 -6.62 -11.17 3.17
CA SER A 466 -6.94 -10.21 2.11
C SER A 466 -8.34 -10.42 1.49
N ASN A 467 -9.02 -11.53 1.80
CA ASN A 467 -10.35 -11.89 1.31
C ASN A 467 -10.47 -11.93 -0.23
N LEU A 468 -9.47 -12.49 -0.93
CA LEU A 468 -9.44 -12.52 -2.39
C LEU A 468 -9.65 -13.94 -2.94
N ILE A 469 -10.49 -14.04 -3.96
CA ILE A 469 -10.68 -15.24 -4.79
C ILE A 469 -10.43 -14.86 -6.25
N LYS A 470 -9.52 -15.57 -6.91
CA LYS A 470 -9.25 -15.41 -8.34
C LYS A 470 -10.13 -16.35 -9.13
N VAL A 471 -10.91 -15.81 -10.06
CA VAL A 471 -11.73 -16.58 -11.00
C VAL A 471 -11.09 -16.47 -12.39
N ARG A 472 -10.84 -17.62 -13.00
CA ARG A 472 -10.26 -17.78 -14.32
C ARG A 472 -11.26 -18.49 -15.23
N GLY A 473 -11.44 -17.95 -16.43
CA GLY A 473 -12.11 -18.60 -17.54
C GLY A 473 -11.15 -18.80 -18.69
N LEU A 474 -11.07 -20.03 -19.20
CA LEU A 474 -10.35 -20.37 -20.43
C LEU A 474 -11.36 -20.89 -21.45
N LEU A 475 -11.55 -20.14 -22.53
CA LEU A 475 -12.39 -20.50 -23.66
C LEU A 475 -11.49 -20.96 -24.81
N MET A 476 -11.70 -22.17 -25.27
CA MET A 476 -10.94 -22.82 -26.33
C MET A 476 -11.84 -23.03 -27.55
N GLU A 477 -11.41 -22.57 -28.70
CA GLU A 477 -12.05 -22.82 -29.99
C GLU A 477 -11.18 -23.80 -30.79
N PRO A 478 -11.50 -25.11 -30.79
CA PRO A 478 -10.62 -26.12 -31.35
C PRO A 478 -10.40 -25.98 -32.86
N ALA A 479 -11.42 -25.51 -33.60
CA ALA A 479 -11.36 -25.40 -35.06
C ALA A 479 -10.32 -24.38 -35.55
N ALA A 480 -10.17 -23.27 -34.82
CA ALA A 480 -9.24 -22.20 -35.14
C ALA A 480 -7.96 -22.22 -34.29
N ASN A 481 -7.85 -23.15 -33.34
CA ASN A 481 -6.80 -23.19 -32.33
C ASN A 481 -6.68 -21.85 -31.55
N ASN A 482 -7.82 -21.21 -31.28
CA ASN A 482 -7.88 -19.92 -30.58
C ASN A 482 -8.14 -20.11 -29.08
N TYR A 483 -7.43 -19.33 -28.27
CA TYR A 483 -7.52 -19.36 -26.81
C TYR A 483 -7.84 -17.97 -26.26
N LEU A 484 -8.93 -17.88 -25.51
CA LEU A 484 -9.38 -16.66 -24.85
C LEU A 484 -9.33 -16.86 -23.34
N LEU A 485 -8.56 -16.01 -22.66
CA LEU A 485 -8.39 -16.04 -21.22
C LEU A 485 -9.09 -14.83 -20.60
N ALA A 486 -9.85 -15.06 -19.54
CA ALA A 486 -10.44 -14.00 -18.73
C ALA A 486 -10.21 -14.28 -17.26
N GLU A 487 -9.64 -13.32 -16.54
CA GLU A 487 -9.37 -13.42 -15.11
C GLU A 487 -10.00 -12.26 -14.36
N ARG A 488 -10.41 -12.52 -13.11
CA ARG A 488 -10.88 -11.48 -12.21
C ARG A 488 -10.66 -11.89 -10.76
N ASP A 489 -10.06 -10.97 -10.00
CA ASP A 489 -10.01 -11.05 -8.55
C ASP A 489 -11.26 -10.46 -7.91
N ILE A 490 -11.90 -11.28 -7.08
CA ILE A 490 -13.11 -10.96 -6.34
C ILE A 490 -12.72 -10.74 -4.89
N TYR A 491 -13.02 -9.54 -4.38
CA TYR A 491 -12.89 -9.22 -2.98
C TYR A 491 -14.17 -9.58 -2.23
N LEU A 492 -14.04 -10.35 -1.16
CA LEU A 492 -15.15 -10.66 -0.25
C LEU A 492 -15.19 -9.60 0.86
N GLU A 493 -16.31 -8.91 0.97
CA GLU A 493 -16.50 -7.85 1.94
C GLU A 493 -16.60 -8.40 3.35
N ASN A 494 -15.78 -7.84 4.24
CA ASN A 494 -15.92 -8.03 5.67
C ASN A 494 -17.20 -7.34 6.20
N PRO A 495 -17.77 -7.83 7.31
CA PRO A 495 -18.89 -7.15 7.97
C PRO A 495 -18.48 -5.77 8.48
N GLU A 496 -19.44 -4.84 8.50
CA GLU A 496 -19.23 -3.49 9.00
C GLU A 496 -19.02 -3.48 10.52
N ILE A 497 -18.00 -2.74 10.99
CA ILE A 497 -17.88 -2.36 12.40
C ILE A 497 -18.63 -1.05 12.61
N LYS A 498 -19.70 -1.09 13.40
CA LYS A 498 -20.44 0.10 13.81
C LYS A 498 -19.75 0.76 14.99
N ILE A 499 -19.40 2.03 14.84
CA ILE A 499 -18.71 2.81 15.88
C ILE A 499 -19.59 3.96 16.32
N ARG A 500 -19.95 3.99 17.61
CA ARG A 500 -20.75 5.05 18.25
C ARG A 500 -19.91 5.76 19.30
N ILE A 501 -19.96 7.08 19.29
CA ILE A 501 -19.30 7.91 20.29
C ILE A 501 -20.35 8.37 21.30
N LEU A 502 -20.12 8.09 22.57
CA LEU A 502 -21.01 8.40 23.68
C LEU A 502 -20.38 9.46 24.56
N GLY A 503 -21.12 10.55 24.80
CA GLY A 503 -20.61 11.76 25.46
C GLY A 503 -20.24 12.86 24.46
N GLU A 504 -19.94 14.03 25.00
CA GLU A 504 -19.53 15.19 24.20
C GLU A 504 -18.01 15.14 23.97
N PRO A 505 -17.54 15.11 22.70
CA PRO A 505 -16.12 15.07 22.38
C PRO A 505 -15.45 16.41 22.69
N LYS A 506 -14.77 16.51 23.84
CA LYS A 506 -14.02 17.69 24.28
C LYS A 506 -12.63 17.31 24.78
N GLN A 507 -11.68 18.23 24.61
CA GLN A 507 -10.31 18.05 25.07
C GLN A 507 -10.26 17.76 26.56
N ASN A 508 -9.43 16.78 26.96
CA ASN A 508 -9.21 16.33 28.33
C ASN A 508 -10.48 15.89 29.08
N ARG A 509 -11.54 15.51 28.34
CA ARG A 509 -12.78 14.97 28.90
C ARG A 509 -12.96 13.53 28.47
N LYS A 510 -13.33 12.66 29.43
CA LYS A 510 -13.63 11.25 29.15
C LYS A 510 -14.70 11.13 28.06
N LEU A 511 -14.41 10.29 27.07
CA LEU A 511 -15.28 9.96 25.95
C LEU A 511 -15.38 8.44 25.85
N VAL A 512 -16.53 7.89 25.47
CA VAL A 512 -16.66 6.43 25.31
C VAL A 512 -16.90 6.09 23.85
N ALA A 513 -16.09 5.19 23.31
CA ALA A 513 -16.32 4.57 22.01
C ALA A 513 -16.98 3.19 22.19
N GLU A 514 -18.15 3.01 21.61
CA GLU A 514 -18.84 1.72 21.50
C GLU A 514 -18.62 1.17 20.09
N ALA A 515 -17.94 0.03 19.97
CA ALA A 515 -17.77 -0.68 18.71
C ALA A 515 -18.60 -1.97 18.72
N SER A 516 -19.31 -2.25 17.63
CA SER A 516 -20.04 -3.51 17.46
C SER A 516 -19.91 -4.09 16.07
N LEU A 517 -20.00 -5.41 15.98
CA LEU A 517 -19.94 -6.18 14.74
C LEU A 517 -20.91 -7.36 14.84
N ARG A 518 -21.63 -7.65 13.76
CA ARG A 518 -22.51 -8.82 13.66
C ARG A 518 -21.74 -9.96 13.01
N ASN A 519 -21.76 -11.14 13.62
CA ASN A 519 -21.16 -12.35 13.06
C ASN A 519 -21.84 -12.71 11.72
N PRO A 520 -21.14 -12.63 10.56
CA PRO A 520 -21.72 -12.95 9.27
C PRO A 520 -21.70 -14.46 8.96
N LEU A 521 -21.00 -15.26 9.77
CA LEU A 521 -20.81 -16.68 9.55
C LEU A 521 -21.96 -17.50 10.14
N THR A 522 -22.14 -18.72 9.62
CA THR A 522 -23.07 -19.72 10.15
C THR A 522 -22.53 -20.46 11.38
N MET A 523 -21.32 -20.13 11.83
CA MET A 523 -20.61 -20.77 12.93
C MET A 523 -20.13 -19.74 13.97
N PRO A 524 -19.93 -20.14 15.23
CA PRO A 524 -19.49 -19.22 16.27
C PRO A 524 -18.06 -18.72 16.02
N LEU A 525 -17.82 -17.47 16.41
CA LEU A 525 -16.49 -16.86 16.47
C LEU A 525 -15.93 -17.01 17.89
N LEU A 526 -14.66 -17.43 17.98
CA LEU A 526 -13.95 -17.66 19.24
C LEU A 526 -12.77 -16.69 19.37
N GLY A 527 -12.43 -16.35 20.63
CA GLY A 527 -11.30 -15.48 20.94
C GLY A 527 -11.40 -14.13 20.25
N CYS A 528 -12.59 -13.52 20.31
CA CYS A 528 -12.85 -12.26 19.64
C CYS A 528 -12.16 -11.10 20.37
N THR A 529 -11.44 -10.27 19.63
CA THR A 529 -10.72 -9.13 20.18
C THR A 529 -10.95 -7.88 19.33
N PHE A 530 -11.25 -6.76 20.00
CA PHE A 530 -11.26 -5.43 19.38
C PHE A 530 -10.00 -4.67 19.75
N THR A 531 -9.31 -4.13 18.75
CA THR A 531 -8.15 -3.25 18.92
C THR A 531 -8.50 -1.86 18.41
N MET A 532 -8.29 -0.83 19.22
CA MET A 532 -8.62 0.55 18.88
C MET A 532 -7.42 1.47 19.08
N GLU A 533 -7.19 2.36 18.13
CA GLU A 533 -6.10 3.32 18.15
C GLU A 533 -6.52 4.60 17.43
N GLY A 534 -6.01 5.75 17.86
CA GLY A 534 -6.23 7.01 17.16
C GLY A 534 -5.44 8.13 17.79
N ALA A 535 -4.49 8.67 17.02
CA ALA A 535 -3.64 9.72 17.55
C ALA A 535 -4.44 10.95 17.99
N GLY A 536 -4.14 11.45 19.19
CA GLY A 536 -4.88 12.52 19.85
C GLY A 536 -6.23 12.14 20.48
N LEU A 537 -6.69 10.90 20.31
CA LEU A 537 -7.89 10.34 20.98
C LEU A 537 -7.51 9.44 22.17
N THR A 538 -6.39 8.72 22.06
CA THR A 538 -5.83 7.84 23.09
C THR A 538 -4.31 7.79 22.95
N GLU A 539 -3.57 7.87 24.06
CA GLU A 539 -2.09 7.80 24.08
C GLU A 539 -1.56 6.40 23.78
N GLU A 540 -2.33 5.38 24.16
CA GLU A 540 -2.01 3.97 23.99
C GLU A 540 -3.11 3.24 23.21
N GLN A 541 -2.71 2.20 22.49
CA GLN A 541 -3.65 1.28 21.84
C GLN A 541 -4.49 0.56 22.90
N LYS A 542 -5.80 0.49 22.68
CA LYS A 542 -6.74 -0.19 23.58
C LYS A 542 -7.15 -1.52 22.97
N ILE A 543 -6.96 -2.61 23.73
CA ILE A 543 -7.30 -3.97 23.32
C ILE A 543 -8.40 -4.49 24.26
N MET A 544 -9.49 -4.99 23.69
CA MET A 544 -10.63 -5.53 24.41
C MET A 544 -10.92 -6.96 23.96
N ASP A 545 -10.71 -7.91 24.86
CA ASP A 545 -11.07 -9.31 24.63
C ASP A 545 -12.54 -9.54 24.99
N VAL A 546 -13.21 -10.33 24.16
CA VAL A 546 -14.59 -10.78 24.36
C VAL A 546 -14.50 -12.21 24.90
N PRO A 547 -14.94 -12.45 26.16
CA PRO A 547 -14.70 -13.72 26.83
C PRO A 547 -15.55 -14.86 26.26
N ASP A 548 -16.78 -14.57 25.88
CA ASP A 548 -17.73 -15.57 25.40
C ASP A 548 -17.68 -15.70 23.87
N PRO A 549 -17.91 -16.91 23.32
CA PRO A 549 -18.13 -17.12 21.90
C PRO A 549 -19.26 -16.22 21.37
N VAL A 550 -19.10 -15.73 20.13
CA VAL A 550 -20.15 -14.97 19.44
C VAL A 550 -20.86 -15.90 18.47
N GLU A 551 -22.09 -16.28 18.77
CA GLU A 551 -22.83 -17.28 17.97
C GLU A 551 -23.22 -16.75 16.58
N ALA A 552 -23.67 -17.66 15.72
CA ALA A 552 -24.06 -17.33 14.35
C ALA A 552 -25.15 -16.24 14.32
N GLY A 553 -24.89 -15.14 13.62
CA GLY A 553 -25.83 -14.02 13.48
C GLY A 553 -25.97 -13.10 14.70
N GLU A 554 -25.29 -13.38 15.82
CA GLU A 554 -25.23 -12.50 16.99
C GLU A 554 -24.39 -11.25 16.75
N GLU A 555 -24.64 -10.20 17.54
CA GLU A 555 -23.83 -8.98 17.55
C GLU A 555 -22.94 -8.94 18.79
N VAL A 556 -21.64 -8.77 18.57
CA VAL A 556 -20.67 -8.51 19.63
C VAL A 556 -20.47 -7.01 19.80
N LYS A 557 -20.35 -6.55 21.04
CA LYS A 557 -20.22 -5.13 21.37
C LYS A 557 -19.28 -4.90 22.53
N VAL A 558 -18.38 -3.93 22.38
CA VAL A 558 -17.45 -3.50 23.43
C VAL A 558 -17.51 -1.99 23.61
N ARG A 559 -17.16 -1.52 24.81
CA ARG A 559 -17.02 -0.10 25.14
C ARG A 559 -15.61 0.18 25.63
N VAL A 560 -15.03 1.25 25.14
CA VAL A 560 -13.67 1.69 25.48
C VAL A 560 -13.71 3.15 25.89
N ASP A 561 -13.09 3.44 27.04
CA ASP A 561 -12.86 4.80 27.50
C ASP A 561 -11.67 5.40 26.74
N LEU A 562 -11.89 6.60 26.20
CA LEU A 562 -10.93 7.44 25.52
C LEU A 562 -10.71 8.72 26.32
N LEU A 563 -9.51 9.30 26.21
CA LEU A 563 -9.16 10.59 26.78
C LEU A 563 -8.48 11.43 25.68
N PRO A 564 -9.25 12.19 24.88
CA PRO A 564 -8.71 12.98 23.79
C PRO A 564 -7.94 14.20 24.30
N CYS A 565 -6.66 14.29 23.97
CA CYS A 565 -5.76 15.36 24.45
C CYS A 565 -5.61 16.51 23.45
N HIS A 566 -6.07 16.34 22.20
CA HIS A 566 -5.89 17.32 21.13
C HIS A 566 -7.23 17.73 20.51
N VAL A 567 -7.40 19.05 20.31
CA VAL A 567 -8.56 19.60 19.61
C VAL A 567 -8.49 19.32 18.10
N GLY A 568 -9.63 19.42 17.43
CA GLY A 568 -9.72 19.27 15.97
C GLY A 568 -10.19 17.88 15.53
N ARG A 569 -10.03 17.59 14.24
CA ARG A 569 -10.50 16.35 13.62
C ARG A 569 -9.45 15.25 13.78
N HIS A 570 -9.88 14.13 14.35
CA HIS A 570 -9.10 12.90 14.48
C HIS A 570 -9.88 11.71 13.92
N LYS A 571 -9.19 10.61 13.64
CA LYS A 571 -9.81 9.36 13.19
C LYS A 571 -9.52 8.25 14.20
N LEU A 572 -10.57 7.66 14.78
CA LEU A 572 -10.47 6.43 15.54
C LEU A 572 -10.44 5.26 14.55
N VAL A 573 -9.41 4.44 14.64
CA VAL A 573 -9.22 3.22 13.83
C VAL A 573 -9.50 2.00 14.70
N VAL A 574 -10.25 1.05 14.16
CA VAL A 574 -10.67 -0.17 14.88
C VAL A 574 -10.34 -1.40 14.03
N ASN A 575 -9.76 -2.41 14.68
CA ASN A 575 -9.61 -3.77 14.17
C ASN A 575 -10.48 -4.72 14.99
N PHE A 576 -11.06 -5.71 14.34
CA PHE A 576 -11.65 -6.88 14.98
C PHE A 576 -11.02 -8.16 14.43
N ASP A 577 -10.62 -9.04 15.35
CA ASP A 577 -10.02 -10.34 15.07
C ASP A 577 -10.73 -11.45 15.86
N SER A 578 -10.72 -12.66 15.31
CA SER A 578 -11.19 -13.90 15.93
C SER A 578 -10.46 -15.11 15.32
N ASP A 579 -10.85 -16.31 15.72
CA ASP A 579 -10.37 -17.56 15.10
C ASP A 579 -10.63 -17.63 13.59
N LYS A 580 -11.82 -17.23 13.13
CA LYS A 580 -12.30 -17.42 11.74
C LYS A 580 -12.51 -16.15 10.94
N LEU A 581 -12.67 -15.02 11.61
CA LEU A 581 -12.85 -13.71 10.99
C LEU A 581 -11.74 -12.79 11.47
N LYS A 582 -10.83 -12.44 10.56
CA LYS A 582 -9.59 -11.72 10.88
C LYS A 582 -9.53 -10.39 10.15
N ALA A 583 -8.81 -9.44 10.75
CA ALA A 583 -8.48 -8.15 10.18
C ALA A 583 -9.69 -7.35 9.67
N VAL A 584 -10.82 -7.41 10.37
CA VAL A 584 -11.98 -6.59 10.02
C VAL A 584 -11.71 -5.16 10.47
N LYS A 585 -11.79 -4.21 9.54
CA LYS A 585 -11.41 -2.81 9.78
C LYS A 585 -12.62 -1.91 9.86
N GLY A 586 -12.57 -0.93 10.76
CA GLY A 586 -13.55 0.12 10.91
C GLY A 586 -12.87 1.44 11.26
N PHE A 587 -13.55 2.56 11.00
CA PHE A 587 -13.09 3.85 11.46
C PHE A 587 -14.23 4.82 11.75
N ARG A 588 -13.94 5.84 12.55
CA ARG A 588 -14.85 6.96 12.79
C ARG A 588 -14.06 8.26 12.88
N ASN A 589 -14.47 9.26 12.11
CA ASN A 589 -13.98 10.63 12.34
C ASN A 589 -14.66 11.22 13.58
N ILE A 590 -13.87 11.84 14.45
CA ILE A 590 -14.31 12.50 15.68
C ILE A 590 -13.73 13.90 15.68
N ILE A 591 -14.56 14.90 15.93
CA ILE A 591 -14.12 16.30 16.08
C ILE A 591 -14.13 16.61 17.57
N ILE A 592 -12.95 16.87 18.13
CA ILE A 592 -12.77 17.22 19.54
C ILE A 592 -12.84 18.73 19.68
N GLY A 593 -13.83 19.21 20.44
CA GLY A 593 -13.97 20.61 20.81
C GLY A 593 -13.00 21.03 21.92
N PRO A 594 -12.82 22.34 22.16
CA PRO A 594 -12.08 22.83 23.33
C PRO A 594 -12.77 22.39 24.64
N ALA A 595 -11.99 22.36 25.73
CA ALA A 595 -12.42 21.93 27.07
C ALA A 595 -13.70 22.64 27.56
#